data_AF-A0A5P3X8Z5-F1
#
_entry.id   AF-A0A5P3X8Z5-F1
#
_cell.length_a   1.000
_cell.length_b   1.000
_cell.length_c   1.000
_cell.angle_alpha   90.00
_cell.angle_beta   90.00
_cell.angle_gamma   90.00
#
_symmetry.space_group_name_H-M   'P 1'
#
loop_
_entity.id
_entity.type
_entity.pdbx_description
1 polymer ?
#
loop_
_entity_poly.entity_id
_entity_poly.type
_entity_poly.pdbx_seq_one_letter_code
_entity_poly.pdbx_strand_id
1 'polypeptide(L)'
;MASEMQRLVVRNIDKDSLLLSISEREDIVDVMKMFRDDKDYAPREYMNIKQFAEYIQASEKYVRMLAKHADENDLFCITKVGREYRLDRLSYEKWVRNGGRF
;
A
#
# COMPACT_ATOMS: atom_id res chain seq x y z
N MET A 1 -17.10 17.81 7.23
CA MET A 1 -17.39 17.64 5.78
C MET A 1 -17.17 18.97 5.09
N ALA A 2 -16.47 18.99 3.94
CA ALA A 2 -16.21 20.24 3.21
C ALA A 2 -17.47 20.76 2.51
N SER A 3 -17.68 22.09 2.56
CA SER A 3 -18.83 22.77 1.96
C SER A 3 -18.77 22.73 0.42
N GLU A 4 -19.93 22.94 -0.23
CA GLU A 4 -20.05 22.90 -1.69
C GLU A 4 -19.22 24.00 -2.37
N MET A 5 -19.11 25.17 -1.74
CA MET A 5 -18.23 26.25 -2.16
C MET A 5 -16.75 25.86 -2.07
N GLN A 6 -16.33 25.17 -0.99
CA GLN A 6 -14.96 24.65 -0.86
C GLN A 6 -14.64 23.63 -1.97
N ARG A 7 -15.60 22.78 -2.35
CA ARG A 7 -15.43 21.82 -3.45
C ARG A 7 -15.29 22.51 -4.81
N LEU A 8 -16.07 23.57 -5.06
CA LEU A 8 -15.99 24.38 -6.27
C LEU A 8 -14.64 25.10 -6.40
N VAL A 9 -14.12 25.64 -5.31
CA VAL A 9 -12.80 26.28 -5.27
C VAL A 9 -11.70 25.28 -5.63
N VAL A 10 -11.68 24.11 -4.98
CA VAL A 10 -10.67 23.06 -5.25
C VAL A 10 -10.70 22.58 -6.71
N ARG A 11 -11.88 22.52 -7.34
CA ARG A 11 -12.01 22.10 -8.74
C ARG A 11 -11.45 23.10 -9.76
N ASN A 12 -11.32 24.38 -9.39
CA ASN A 12 -10.87 25.46 -10.28
C ASN A 12 -9.45 25.96 -9.96
N ILE A 13 -8.82 25.42 -8.92
CA ILE A 13 -7.41 25.72 -8.64
C ILE A 13 -6.54 25.00 -9.67
N ASP A 14 -5.57 25.72 -10.19
CA ASP A 14 -4.50 25.17 -11.01
C ASP A 14 -3.74 24.08 -10.24
N LYS A 15 -3.62 22.89 -10.85
CA LYS A 15 -3.08 21.70 -10.17
C LYS A 15 -1.64 21.88 -9.74
N ASP A 16 -0.83 22.55 -10.56
CA ASP A 16 0.59 22.77 -10.25
C ASP A 16 0.74 23.75 -9.08
N SER A 17 -0.06 24.82 -9.08
CA SER A 17 -0.14 25.78 -7.96
C SER A 17 -0.61 25.12 -6.67
N LEU A 18 -1.57 24.19 -6.74
CA LEU A 18 -2.03 23.41 -5.58
C LEU A 18 -0.92 22.51 -5.03
N LEU A 19 -0.21 21.80 -5.91
CA LEU A 19 0.88 20.91 -5.53
C LEU A 19 2.04 21.68 -4.90
N LEU A 20 2.40 22.84 -5.45
CA LEU A 20 3.38 23.76 -4.88
C LEU A 20 2.97 24.22 -3.48
N SER A 21 1.74 24.71 -3.34
CA SER A 21 1.20 25.17 -2.04
C SER A 21 1.18 24.07 -0.98
N ILE A 22 0.92 22.82 -1.39
CA ILE A 22 0.98 21.65 -0.51
C ILE A 22 2.44 21.31 -0.16
N SER A 23 3.37 21.41 -1.10
CA SER A 23 4.79 21.08 -0.91
C SER A 23 5.53 22.04 0.03
N GLU A 24 5.07 23.29 0.12
CA GLU A 24 5.64 24.34 0.98
C GLU A 24 5.12 24.30 2.42
N ARG A 25 4.15 23.43 2.72
CA ARG A 25 3.65 23.29 4.09
C ARG A 25 4.69 22.66 4.99
N GLU A 26 4.94 23.27 6.15
CA GLU A 26 5.85 22.73 7.16
C GLU A 26 5.45 21.32 7.63
N ASP A 27 4.16 21.00 7.63
CA ASP A 27 3.61 19.71 8.05
C ASP A 27 3.46 18.69 6.91
N ILE A 28 3.95 18.99 5.69
CA ILE A 28 3.79 18.09 4.54
C ILE A 28 4.36 16.69 4.81
N VAL A 29 5.44 16.59 5.59
CA VAL A 29 6.05 15.32 5.98
C VAL A 29 5.09 14.49 6.83
N ASP A 30 4.36 15.12 7.75
CA ASP A 30 3.44 14.43 8.64
C ASP A 30 2.14 14.08 7.91
N VAL A 31 1.65 14.95 7.04
CA VAL A 31 0.56 14.65 6.10
C VAL A 31 0.93 13.45 5.21
N MET A 32 2.14 13.42 4.65
CA MET A 32 2.61 12.29 3.84
C MET A 32 2.76 11.00 4.64
N LYS A 33 3.16 11.06 5.93
CA LYS A 33 3.18 9.89 6.81
C LYS A 33 1.78 9.33 7.02
N MET A 34 0.77 10.18 7.20
CA MET A 34 -0.62 9.75 7.34
C MET A 34 -1.08 8.93 6.12
N PHE A 35 -0.73 9.35 4.90
CA PHE A 35 -1.05 8.60 3.68
C PHE A 35 -0.18 7.35 3.49
N ARG A 36 1.08 7.37 3.94
CA ARG A 36 2.01 6.25 3.78
C ARG A 36 1.57 5.01 4.55
N ASP A 37 0.94 5.19 5.71
CA ASP A 37 0.45 4.09 6.55
C ASP A 37 -1.03 3.77 6.31
N ASP A 38 -1.74 4.58 5.53
CA ASP A 38 -3.13 4.35 5.17
C ASP A 38 -3.25 3.18 4.17
N LYS A 39 -4.18 2.24 4.41
CA LYS A 39 -4.33 1.04 3.57
C LYS A 39 -4.62 1.38 2.10
N ASP A 40 -5.31 2.48 1.82
CA ASP A 40 -5.74 2.89 0.48
C ASP A 40 -4.67 3.68 -0.29
N TYR A 41 -3.74 4.32 0.42
CA TYR A 41 -2.73 5.21 -0.17
C TYR A 41 -1.29 4.74 0.02
N ALA A 42 -1.07 3.71 0.83
CA ALA A 42 0.25 3.12 1.02
C ALA A 42 0.81 2.63 -0.32
N PRO A 43 2.09 2.94 -0.64
CA PRO A 43 2.74 2.42 -1.83
C PRO A 43 2.71 0.89 -1.79
N ARG A 44 2.33 0.28 -2.92
CA ARG A 44 2.23 -1.17 -3.08
C ARG A 44 3.20 -1.64 -4.13
N GLU A 45 3.85 -2.75 -3.85
CA GLU A 45 4.69 -3.46 -4.81
C GLU A 45 4.22 -4.91 -4.91
N TYR A 46 3.22 -5.11 -5.75
CA TYR A 46 2.60 -6.41 -5.96
C TYR A 46 3.47 -7.31 -6.83
N MET A 47 3.76 -8.50 -6.32
CA MET A 47 4.44 -9.57 -7.03
C MET A 47 3.50 -10.77 -7.20
N ASN A 48 3.67 -11.53 -8.28
CA ASN A 48 3.04 -12.84 -8.41
C ASN A 48 3.78 -13.89 -7.55
N ILE A 49 3.17 -15.07 -7.41
CA ILE A 49 3.72 -16.19 -6.61
C ILE A 49 5.18 -16.51 -6.97
N LYS A 50 5.50 -16.57 -8.26
CA LYS A 50 6.83 -16.95 -8.75
C LYS A 50 7.87 -15.88 -8.39
N GLN A 51 7.57 -14.62 -8.69
CA GLN A 51 8.43 -13.48 -8.35
C GLN A 51 8.67 -13.39 -6.84
N PHE A 52 7.61 -13.61 -6.05
CA PHE A 52 7.73 -13.54 -4.60
C PHE A 52 8.51 -14.73 -4.03
N ALA A 53 8.37 -15.91 -4.63
CA ALA A 53 9.15 -17.11 -4.29
C ALA A 53 10.64 -16.91 -4.53
N GLU A 54 11.01 -16.31 -5.66
CA GLU A 54 12.40 -15.90 -5.95
C GLU A 54 12.89 -14.87 -4.93
N TYR A 55 12.06 -13.86 -4.61
CA TYR A 55 12.41 -12.80 -3.67
C TYR A 55 12.68 -13.31 -2.24
N ILE A 56 11.81 -14.17 -1.68
CA ILE A 56 12.02 -14.73 -0.33
C ILE A 56 12.86 -16.02 -0.31
N GLN A 57 13.37 -16.46 -1.48
CA GLN A 57 14.13 -17.69 -1.65
C GLN A 57 13.41 -18.94 -1.13
N ALA A 58 12.13 -19.10 -1.50
CA ALA A 58 11.30 -20.24 -1.10
C ALA A 58 10.65 -20.92 -2.31
N SER A 59 10.00 -22.06 -2.06
CA SER A 59 9.19 -22.72 -3.11
C SER A 59 7.91 -21.96 -3.41
N GLU A 60 7.42 -22.02 -4.66
CA GLU A 60 6.10 -21.46 -5.01
C GLU A 60 4.96 -22.06 -4.16
N LYS A 61 5.08 -23.33 -3.77
CA LYS A 61 4.11 -24.00 -2.89
C LYS A 61 4.04 -23.31 -1.52
N TYR A 62 5.20 -23.01 -0.93
CA TYR A 62 5.28 -22.27 0.33
C TYR A 62 4.61 -20.90 0.20
N VAL A 63 4.93 -20.14 -0.86
CA VAL A 63 4.35 -18.81 -1.09
C VAL A 63 2.85 -18.87 -1.29
N ARG A 64 2.29 -19.88 -1.96
CA ARG A 64 0.83 -20.04 -2.08
C ARG A 64 0.16 -20.28 -0.73
N MET A 65 0.77 -21.08 0.13
CA MET A 65 0.24 -21.32 1.48
C MET A 65 0.37 -20.06 2.34
N LEU A 66 1.51 -19.35 2.26
CA LEU A 66 1.72 -18.06 2.93
C LEU A 66 0.67 -17.03 2.49
N ALA A 67 0.45 -16.89 1.18
CA ALA A 67 -0.53 -15.95 0.63
C ALA A 67 -1.94 -16.26 1.14
N LYS A 68 -2.32 -17.53 1.15
CA LYS A 68 -3.62 -17.97 1.69
C LYS A 68 -3.73 -17.66 3.19
N HIS A 69 -2.70 -17.98 3.96
CA HIS A 69 -2.68 -17.72 5.40
C HIS A 69 -2.76 -16.23 5.71
N ALA A 70 -2.02 -15.41 4.97
CA ALA A 70 -2.03 -13.96 5.11
C ALA A 70 -3.37 -13.33 4.73
N ASP A 71 -4.01 -13.81 3.66
CA ASP A 71 -5.35 -13.39 3.23
C ASP A 71 -6.43 -13.73 4.28
N GLU A 72 -6.36 -14.94 4.85
CA GLU A 72 -7.31 -15.41 5.87
C GLU A 72 -7.15 -14.68 7.22
N ASN A 73 -5.98 -14.15 7.53
CA ASN A 73 -5.64 -13.58 8.84
C ASN A 73 -5.31 -12.07 8.81
N ASP A 74 -5.52 -11.38 7.67
CA ASP A 74 -5.20 -9.95 7.44
C ASP A 74 -3.78 -9.56 7.91
N LEU A 75 -2.78 -10.42 7.62
CA LEU A 75 -1.42 -10.26 8.16
C LEU A 75 -0.61 -9.20 7.41
N PHE A 76 -0.71 -9.19 6.10
CA PHE A 76 -0.15 -8.20 5.19
C PHE A 76 -0.99 -8.17 3.90
N CYS A 77 -0.74 -7.22 3.02
CA CYS A 77 -1.65 -6.98 1.92
C CYS A 77 -1.51 -8.04 0.83
N ILE A 78 -2.61 -8.77 0.64
CA ILE A 78 -2.83 -9.73 -0.43
C ILE A 78 -3.93 -9.18 -1.33
N THR A 79 -3.75 -9.30 -2.64
CA THR A 79 -4.80 -9.03 -3.62
C THR A 79 -4.99 -10.26 -4.50
N LYS A 80 -6.22 -10.53 -4.93
CA LYS A 80 -6.53 -11.56 -5.93
C LYS A 80 -6.73 -10.91 -7.29
N VAL A 81 -6.03 -11.42 -8.30
CA VAL A 81 -6.25 -11.08 -9.72
C VAL A 81 -6.73 -12.35 -10.40
N GLY A 82 -8.05 -12.45 -10.59
CA GLY A 82 -8.70 -13.69 -11.01
C GLY A 82 -8.54 -14.79 -9.95
N ARG A 83 -7.89 -15.91 -10.32
CA ARG A 83 -7.62 -17.04 -9.41
C ARG A 83 -6.23 -17.02 -8.79
N GLU A 84 -5.45 -15.98 -9.05
CA GLU A 84 -4.07 -15.88 -8.58
C GLU A 84 -3.91 -14.85 -7.47
N TYR A 85 -3.05 -15.16 -6.51
CA TYR A 85 -2.60 -14.21 -5.50
C TYR A 85 -1.55 -13.25 -6.07
N ARG A 86 -1.60 -12.03 -5.57
CA ARG A 86 -0.57 -11.00 -5.64
C ARG A 86 -0.21 -10.59 -4.22
N LEU A 87 1.06 -10.66 -3.90
CA LEU A 87 1.59 -10.35 -2.57
C LEU A 87 2.28 -8.99 -2.65
N ASP A 88 1.94 -8.07 -1.75
CA ASP A 88 2.63 -6.80 -1.63
C ASP A 88 3.92 -6.97 -0.82
N ARG A 89 5.09 -6.76 -1.47
CA ARG A 89 6.41 -6.89 -0.84
C ARG A 89 6.55 -5.96 0.37
N LEU A 90 6.09 -4.72 0.25
CA LEU A 90 6.32 -3.70 1.28
C LEU A 90 5.57 -4.01 2.58
N SER A 91 4.30 -4.40 2.49
CA SER A 91 3.55 -4.82 3.67
C SER A 91 4.03 -6.15 4.27
N TYR A 92 4.51 -7.10 3.44
CA TYR A 92 5.14 -8.32 3.95
C TYR A 92 6.40 -8.01 4.77
N GLU A 93 7.30 -7.16 4.26
CA GLU A 93 8.50 -6.75 4.99
C GLU A 93 8.15 -6.08 6.32
N LYS A 94 7.12 -5.23 6.33
CA LYS A 94 6.61 -4.59 7.57
C LYS A 94 6.12 -5.64 8.56
N TRP A 95 5.36 -6.63 8.10
CA TRP A 95 4.87 -7.73 8.94
C TRP A 95 6.01 -8.56 9.55
N VAL A 96 7.00 -8.96 8.73
CA VAL A 96 8.18 -9.71 9.21
C VAL A 96 8.99 -8.91 10.22
N ARG A 97 9.24 -7.60 9.96
CA ARG A 97 9.95 -6.72 10.91
C ARG A 97 9.24 -6.60 12.25
N ASN A 98 7.91 -6.70 12.26
CA ASN A 98 7.10 -6.70 13.47
C ASN A 98 6.99 -8.08 14.16
N GLY A 99 7.80 -9.06 13.74
CA GLY A 99 7.86 -10.39 14.33
C GLY A 99 6.92 -11.42 13.70
N GLY A 100 6.31 -11.09 12.55
CA GLY A 100 5.51 -12.04 11.77
C GLY A 100 6.29 -13.29 11.38
N ARG A 101 5.65 -14.46 11.53
CA ARG A 101 6.22 -15.78 11.19
C ARG A 101 5.13 -16.64 10.55
N PHE A 102 5.55 -17.47 9.59
CA PHE A 102 4.71 -18.46 8.90
C PHE A 102 5.33 -19.85 9.04
#